data_AF-A0AAW1DVF7-F1
#
_entry.id   AF-A0AAW1DVF7-F1
#
_cell.length_a   1.000
_cell.length_b   1.000
_cell.length_c   1.000
_cell.angle_alpha   90.00
_cell.angle_beta   90.00
_cell.angle_gamma   90.00
#
_symmetry.space_group_name_H-M   'P 1'
#
loop_
_entity.id
_entity.type
_entity.pdbx_description
1 polymer ?
#
loop_
_entity_poly.entity_id
_entity_poly.type
_entity_poly.pdbx_seq_one_letter_code
_entity_poly.pdbx_strand_id
1 'polypeptide(L)'
;MHLSLVVTKWGWTQWMFFYFMVAGTRSLITVHQPPVLTTALGHDVMMPCRLNLSNDERMVTVPVLYWVYLTQDNADNLRLWPRCEKYEGRVERLDTTRNTSNKSIVLKNVQWADSGKYLCKLSIATERDKSFRRRGNETSLKVYDTMNFTAHNDSLLWCQVNVTPDPGFVLSIFHNGCKLQPADCAPGDAGAALPYVTLSETVPLRSKGEYECQLHLNGDLITKSIFYHSPMAEVDGDAERNGSLTRLTTASVVVVFPEPWLLYMALLLVPIVILLSLVTALLLMYRC
;
A
#
# COMPACT_ATOMS: atom_id res chain seq x y z
N MET A 1 -58.28 -24.81 59.73
CA MET A 1 -58.44 -23.36 59.44
C MET A 1 -57.28 -22.62 60.09
N HIS A 2 -56.49 -21.96 59.25
CA HIS A 2 -55.42 -20.98 59.50
C HIS A 2 -54.61 -21.03 60.81
N LEU A 3 -53.34 -21.47 60.69
CA LEU A 3 -52.24 -20.93 61.47
C LEU A 3 -51.29 -20.20 60.50
N SER A 4 -51.18 -18.89 60.68
CA SER A 4 -50.24 -18.01 59.98
C SER A 4 -48.82 -18.22 60.50
N LEU A 5 -47.86 -18.42 59.58
CA LEU A 5 -46.43 -18.43 59.88
C LEU A 5 -45.73 -17.40 58.99
N VAL A 6 -45.24 -16.36 59.66
CA VAL A 6 -44.41 -15.28 59.14
C VAL A 6 -43.08 -15.87 58.72
N VAL A 7 -42.72 -15.71 57.43
CA VAL A 7 -41.37 -16.00 56.94
C VAL A 7 -40.69 -14.67 56.59
N THR A 8 -39.53 -14.53 57.20
CA THR A 8 -38.62 -13.40 57.30
C THR A 8 -38.06 -12.94 55.97
N LYS A 9 -37.93 -11.62 55.82
CA LYS A 9 -37.21 -10.95 54.73
C LYS A 9 -35.73 -11.33 54.76
N TRP A 10 -35.32 -12.29 53.92
CA TRP A 10 -33.93 -12.60 53.65
C TRP A 10 -33.45 -11.76 52.47
N GLY A 11 -32.39 -10.97 52.70
CA GLY A 11 -31.95 -9.83 51.90
C GLY A 11 -31.70 -10.10 50.41
N TRP A 12 -32.26 -9.22 49.58
CA TRP A 12 -32.05 -9.11 48.13
C TRP A 12 -30.69 -8.50 47.72
N THR A 13 -29.78 -8.27 48.67
CA THR A 13 -28.53 -7.50 48.44
C THR A 13 -27.32 -8.35 48.04
N GLN A 14 -27.47 -9.67 47.87
CA GLN A 14 -26.33 -10.56 47.58
C GLN A 14 -26.19 -10.93 46.10
N TRP A 15 -27.19 -10.66 45.26
CA TRP A 15 -27.14 -10.96 43.81
C TRP A 15 -26.53 -9.85 42.96
N MET A 16 -26.39 -8.62 43.47
CA MET A 16 -25.75 -7.52 42.73
C MET A 16 -24.21 -7.58 42.73
N PHE A 17 -23.60 -8.41 43.57
CA PHE A 17 -22.14 -8.55 43.61
C PHE A 17 -21.57 -9.51 42.55
N PHE A 18 -22.39 -10.34 41.90
CA PHE A 18 -21.92 -11.25 40.85
C PHE A 18 -21.95 -10.68 39.43
N TYR A 19 -22.51 -9.48 39.21
CA TYR A 19 -22.52 -8.83 37.90
C TYR A 19 -21.37 -7.86 37.65
N PHE A 20 -20.52 -7.58 38.64
CA PHE A 20 -19.21 -6.96 38.41
C PHE A 20 -18.17 -8.02 38.04
N MET A 21 -18.46 -8.82 37.02
CA MET A 21 -17.41 -9.44 36.22
C MET A 21 -16.69 -8.28 35.55
N VAL A 22 -15.61 -7.83 36.17
CA VAL A 22 -14.66 -6.88 35.58
C VAL A 22 -14.31 -7.45 34.21
N ALA A 23 -14.92 -6.89 33.17
CA ALA A 23 -14.46 -7.06 31.81
C ALA A 23 -13.08 -6.42 31.79
N GLY A 24 -12.06 -7.22 32.14
CA GLY A 24 -10.68 -6.79 32.05
C GLY A 24 -10.46 -6.39 30.61
N THR A 25 -10.36 -5.09 30.37
CA THR A 25 -9.93 -4.55 29.09
C THR A 25 -8.52 -5.10 28.87
N ARG A 26 -8.41 -6.18 28.09
CA ARG A 26 -7.11 -6.70 27.72
C ARG A 26 -6.44 -5.63 26.89
N SER A 27 -5.40 -5.04 27.44
CA SER A 27 -4.50 -4.18 26.70
C SER A 27 -4.03 -4.88 25.44
N LEU A 28 -4.08 -4.15 24.33
CA LEU A 28 -3.86 -4.72 23.01
C LEU A 28 -2.62 -4.08 22.39
N ILE A 29 -1.57 -4.91 22.24
CA ILE A 29 -0.34 -4.54 21.54
C ILE A 29 -0.33 -5.26 20.19
N THR A 30 -0.35 -4.50 19.10
CA THR A 30 -0.39 -5.03 17.74
C THR A 30 0.73 -4.47 16.87
N VAL A 31 1.08 -5.25 15.84
CA VAL A 31 2.04 -4.83 14.83
C VAL A 31 1.30 -4.83 13.50
N HIS A 32 1.10 -3.63 12.97
CA HIS A 32 0.45 -3.45 11.68
C HIS A 32 1.50 -3.51 10.56
N GLN A 33 1.20 -4.33 9.56
CA GLN A 33 2.02 -4.54 8.37
C GLN A 33 1.06 -4.78 7.19
N PRO A 34 1.22 -4.09 6.04
CA PRO A 34 0.31 -4.24 4.90
C PRO A 34 0.49 -5.60 4.22
N PRO A 35 -0.58 -6.20 3.68
CA PRO A 35 -0.52 -7.55 3.11
C PRO A 35 0.28 -7.62 1.80
N VAL A 36 0.25 -6.56 0.99
CA VAL A 36 0.90 -6.50 -0.33
C VAL A 36 1.60 -5.15 -0.46
N LEU A 37 2.77 -5.16 -1.11
CA LEU A 37 3.53 -3.97 -1.48
C LEU A 37 4.08 -4.16 -2.89
N THR A 38 3.93 -3.16 -3.73
CA THR A 38 4.45 -3.16 -5.11
C THR A 38 5.54 -2.11 -5.26
N THR A 39 6.56 -2.40 -6.06
CA THR A 39 7.62 -1.43 -6.36
C THR A 39 8.25 -1.71 -7.72
N ALA A 40 8.78 -0.67 -8.36
CA ALA A 40 9.53 -0.79 -9.60
C ALA A 40 10.93 -1.38 -9.34
N LEU A 41 11.45 -2.14 -10.30
CA LEU A 41 12.81 -2.66 -10.26
C LEU A 41 13.82 -1.52 -10.10
N GLY A 42 14.86 -1.74 -9.30
CA GLY A 42 15.91 -0.75 -9.02
C GLY A 42 15.50 0.39 -8.10
N HIS A 43 14.22 0.53 -7.74
CA HIS A 43 13.77 1.57 -6.82
C HIS A 43 13.96 1.16 -5.36
N ASP A 44 14.03 2.16 -4.48
CA ASP A 44 13.97 1.95 -3.04
C ASP A 44 12.52 1.77 -2.60
N VAL A 45 12.27 0.82 -1.70
CA VAL A 45 10.93 0.57 -1.17
C VAL A 45 10.91 0.69 0.36
N MET A 46 9.97 1.47 0.88
CA MET A 46 9.69 1.50 2.31
C MET A 46 8.79 0.32 2.67
N MET A 47 9.29 -0.60 3.48
CA MET A 47 8.55 -1.72 4.05
C MET A 47 7.86 -1.26 5.35
N PRO A 48 6.52 -1.06 5.34
CA PRO A 48 5.85 -0.44 6.48
C PRO A 48 5.68 -1.42 7.64
N CYS A 49 6.03 -1.00 8.85
CA CYS A 49 5.70 -1.70 10.09
C CYS A 49 5.40 -0.69 11.19
N ARG A 50 4.24 -0.82 11.84
CA ARG A 50 3.80 0.10 12.91
C ARG A 50 3.40 -0.67 14.16
N LEU A 51 4.05 -0.36 15.27
CA LEU A 51 3.69 -0.84 16.60
C LEU A 51 2.59 0.05 17.17
N ASN A 52 1.45 -0.55 17.50
CA ASN A 52 0.36 0.11 18.21
C ASN A 52 0.26 -0.45 19.62
N LEU A 53 0.14 0.44 20.61
CA LEU A 53 -0.05 0.11 22.01
C LEU A 53 -1.36 0.72 22.49
N SER A 54 -2.07 0.04 23.38
CA SER A 54 -3.19 0.66 24.10
C SER A 54 -2.67 1.71 25.10
N ASN A 55 -3.51 2.69 25.43
CA ASN A 55 -3.13 3.83 26.27
C ASN A 55 -2.65 3.43 27.69
N ASP A 56 -3.02 2.24 28.13
CA ASP A 56 -2.69 1.71 29.45
C ASP A 56 -1.45 0.80 29.44
N GLU A 57 -0.82 0.64 28.29
CA GLU A 57 0.42 -0.13 28.13
C GLU A 57 1.64 0.78 28.10
N ARG A 58 2.62 0.41 28.92
CA ARG A 58 3.89 1.11 28.99
C ARG A 58 5.03 0.14 28.76
N MET A 59 5.84 0.44 27.76
CA MET A 59 7.06 -0.31 27.46
C MET A 59 8.11 -0.01 28.51
N VAL A 60 8.70 -1.07 29.08
CA VAL A 60 9.80 -0.97 30.06
C VAL A 60 11.15 -0.90 29.35
N THR A 61 11.25 -1.56 28.19
CA THR A 61 12.47 -1.58 27.38
C THR A 61 12.17 -1.17 25.94
N VAL A 62 13.20 -0.72 25.24
CA VAL A 62 13.14 -0.45 23.81
C VAL A 62 12.87 -1.75 23.06
N PRO A 63 11.81 -1.84 22.22
CA PRO A 63 11.51 -3.05 21.46
C PRO A 63 12.67 -3.47 20.57
N VAL A 64 12.96 -4.78 20.54
CA VAL A 64 13.95 -5.34 19.62
C VAL A 64 13.27 -5.68 18.31
N LEU A 65 13.68 -5.01 17.24
CA LEU A 65 13.14 -5.17 15.90
C LEU A 65 13.87 -6.26 15.12
N TYR A 66 13.08 -7.09 14.44
CA TYR A 66 13.55 -8.02 13.43
C TYR A 66 12.73 -7.89 12.16
N TRP A 67 13.41 -7.90 11.02
CA TRP A 67 12.78 -8.07 9.70
C TRP A 67 13.34 -9.33 9.07
N VAL A 68 12.46 -10.19 8.59
CA VAL A 68 12.84 -11.46 7.97
C VAL A 68 12.16 -11.65 6.62
N TYR A 69 12.90 -12.21 5.67
CA TYR A 69 12.40 -12.78 4.44
C TYR A 69 12.00 -14.22 4.72
N LEU A 70 10.76 -14.58 4.39
CA LEU A 70 10.22 -15.92 4.61
C LEU A 70 10.53 -16.79 3.39
N THR A 71 11.36 -17.80 3.61
CA THR A 71 11.62 -18.83 2.61
C THR A 71 10.49 -19.86 2.60
N GLN A 72 10.33 -20.55 1.48
CA GLN A 72 9.21 -21.47 1.24
C GLN A 72 9.11 -22.59 2.28
N ASP A 73 10.25 -23.05 2.81
CA ASP A 73 10.30 -24.12 3.80
C ASP A 73 10.29 -23.61 5.26
N ASN A 74 10.29 -22.28 5.47
CA ASN A 74 10.32 -21.61 6.79
C ASN A 74 11.49 -22.04 7.73
N ALA A 75 12.35 -22.97 7.28
CA ALA A 75 13.49 -23.53 7.98
C ALA A 75 14.69 -22.57 7.97
N ASP A 76 14.81 -21.74 6.92
CA ASP A 76 15.92 -20.83 6.73
C ASP A 76 15.43 -19.40 6.44
N ASN A 77 14.77 -18.81 7.44
CA ASN A 77 14.29 -17.43 7.36
C ASN A 77 15.47 -16.46 7.36
N LEU A 78 15.70 -15.80 6.23
CA LEU A 78 16.81 -14.88 6.06
C LEU A 78 16.50 -13.55 6.77
N ARG A 79 17.43 -13.08 7.59
CA ARG A 79 17.27 -11.81 8.30
C ARG A 79 17.64 -10.64 7.39
N LEU A 80 16.77 -9.66 7.30
CA LEU A 80 17.10 -8.33 6.77
C LEU A 80 17.65 -7.47 7.90
N TRP A 81 17.01 -7.59 9.06
CA TRP A 81 17.38 -6.85 10.26
C TRP A 81 17.30 -7.74 11.52
N PRO A 82 18.29 -7.69 12.43
CA PRO A 82 19.61 -7.05 12.31
C PRO A 82 20.39 -7.51 11.07
N ARG A 83 21.35 -6.69 10.60
CA ARG A 83 22.05 -6.85 9.32
C ARG A 83 22.52 -8.29 9.08
N CYS A 84 22.33 -8.78 7.86
CA CYS A 84 22.86 -10.03 7.34
C CYS A 84 23.61 -9.76 6.02
N GLU A 85 24.53 -10.65 5.64
CA GLU A 85 25.42 -10.51 4.48
C GLU A 85 24.66 -10.28 3.17
N LYS A 86 23.58 -11.03 2.90
CA LYS A 86 22.79 -10.90 1.66
C LYS A 86 22.15 -9.51 1.47
N TYR A 87 21.87 -8.78 2.54
CA TYR A 87 21.21 -7.47 2.49
C TYR A 87 22.14 -6.33 2.94
N GLU A 88 23.45 -6.59 2.98
CA GLU A 88 24.42 -5.61 3.41
C GLU A 88 24.38 -4.34 2.53
N GLY A 89 24.38 -3.17 3.18
CA GLY A 89 24.31 -1.86 2.52
C GLY A 89 22.95 -1.51 1.91
N ARG A 90 22.01 -2.45 1.85
CA ARG A 90 20.69 -2.27 1.20
C ARG A 90 19.54 -2.02 2.16
N VAL A 91 19.72 -2.19 3.48
CA VAL A 91 18.64 -2.01 4.46
C VAL A 91 18.93 -0.85 5.41
N GLU A 92 17.97 0.06 5.51
CA GLU A 92 18.01 1.23 6.41
C GLU A 92 16.77 1.26 7.31
N ARG A 93 16.95 1.63 8.58
CA ARG A 93 15.85 1.76 9.54
C ARG A 93 15.29 3.17 9.54
N LEU A 94 13.96 3.29 9.57
CA LEU A 94 13.28 4.58 9.70
C LEU A 94 12.96 4.98 11.15
N ASP A 95 13.25 4.12 12.12
CA ASP A 95 13.06 4.41 13.54
C ASP A 95 14.33 4.95 14.19
N THR A 96 14.68 6.17 13.79
CA THR A 96 15.86 6.93 14.23
C THR A 96 15.92 7.02 15.76
N THR A 97 14.78 7.29 16.40
CA THR A 97 14.61 7.12 17.84
C THR A 97 13.96 5.76 18.08
N ARG A 98 14.74 4.78 18.54
CA ARG A 98 14.33 3.37 18.66
C ARG A 98 13.01 3.13 19.44
N ASN A 99 12.56 4.11 20.22
CA ASN A 99 11.30 4.11 20.97
C ASN A 99 10.06 4.55 20.14
N THR A 100 10.16 4.74 18.82
CA THR A 100 9.00 5.15 18.00
C THR A 100 8.04 3.99 17.73
N SER A 101 6.78 4.32 17.49
CA SER A 101 5.79 3.37 16.94
C SER A 101 6.13 2.95 15.51
N ASN A 102 6.78 3.82 14.73
CA ASN A 102 7.32 3.46 13.42
C ASN A 102 8.45 2.42 13.60
N LYS A 103 8.36 1.31 12.89
CA LYS A 103 9.31 0.19 12.85
C LYS A 103 9.63 -0.23 11.41
N SER A 104 9.35 0.66 10.47
CA SER A 104 9.55 0.47 9.04
C SER A 104 11.03 0.48 8.68
N ILE A 105 11.36 -0.19 7.58
CA ILE A 105 12.69 -0.17 6.96
C ILE A 105 12.58 0.31 5.51
N VAL A 106 13.68 0.78 4.95
CA VAL A 106 13.86 0.97 3.51
C VAL A 106 14.73 -0.16 3.00
N LEU A 107 14.27 -0.85 1.96
CA LEU A 107 15.07 -1.78 1.16
C LEU A 107 15.46 -1.08 -0.13
N LYS A 108 16.75 -0.86 -0.32
CA LYS A 108 17.32 -0.08 -1.42
C LYS A 108 17.57 -0.93 -2.66
N ASN A 109 17.48 -0.31 -3.83
CA ASN A 109 17.81 -0.91 -5.13
C ASN A 109 17.17 -2.30 -5.29
N VAL A 110 15.83 -2.36 -5.26
CA VAL A 110 15.07 -3.61 -5.27
C VAL A 110 15.38 -4.46 -6.52
N GLN A 111 15.59 -5.76 -6.31
CA GLN A 111 15.91 -6.74 -7.33
C GLN A 111 14.78 -7.77 -7.45
N TRP A 112 14.72 -8.50 -8.57
CA TRP A 112 13.74 -9.58 -8.76
C TRP A 112 13.75 -10.61 -7.63
N ALA A 113 14.94 -10.97 -7.16
CA ALA A 113 15.15 -11.92 -6.06
C ALA A 113 14.67 -11.44 -4.69
N ASP A 114 14.33 -10.15 -4.56
CA ASP A 114 13.72 -9.60 -3.35
C ASP A 114 12.20 -9.79 -3.34
N SER A 115 11.58 -10.21 -4.45
CA SER A 115 10.16 -10.54 -4.48
C SER A 115 9.87 -11.70 -3.54
N GLY A 116 8.84 -11.58 -2.71
CA GLY A 116 8.49 -12.64 -1.76
C GLY A 116 7.81 -12.13 -0.51
N LYS A 117 7.82 -12.93 0.55
CA LYS A 117 7.10 -12.62 1.80
C LYS A 117 8.07 -12.11 2.86
N TYR A 118 7.69 -11.03 3.52
CA TYR A 118 8.47 -10.39 4.59
C TYR A 118 7.66 -10.32 5.87
N LEU A 119 8.32 -10.40 7.01
CA LEU A 119 7.67 -10.34 8.31
C LEU A 119 8.43 -9.44 9.28
N CYS A 120 7.72 -8.44 9.81
CA CYS A 120 8.16 -7.61 10.92
C CYS A 120 7.86 -8.33 12.24
N LYS A 121 8.88 -8.47 13.11
CA LYS A 121 8.76 -9.07 14.45
C LYS A 121 9.36 -8.13 15.48
N LEU A 122 8.71 -8.06 16.64
CA LEU A 122 9.13 -7.28 17.79
C LEU A 122 9.23 -8.17 19.01
N SER A 123 10.33 -8.08 19.74
CA SER A 123 10.38 -8.53 21.14
C SER A 123 10.15 -7.31 22.03
N ILE A 124 9.12 -7.38 22.88
CA ILE A 124 8.61 -6.27 23.69
C ILE A 124 8.57 -6.72 25.15
N ALA A 125 8.89 -5.81 26.08
CA ALA A 125 8.63 -6.00 27.50
C ALA A 125 7.81 -4.81 28.03
N THR A 126 6.77 -5.10 28.80
CA THR A 126 5.84 -4.13 29.37
C THR A 126 5.89 -4.17 30.89
N GLU A 127 5.22 -3.24 31.56
CA GLU A 127 5.09 -3.28 33.02
C GLU A 127 4.20 -4.45 33.48
N ARG A 128 3.16 -4.78 32.68
CA ARG A 128 2.19 -5.86 32.99
C ARG A 128 2.72 -7.23 32.63
N ASP A 129 3.19 -7.38 31.39
CA ASP A 129 3.76 -8.61 30.87
C ASP A 129 5.29 -8.51 30.79
N LYS A 130 5.98 -9.62 31.10
CA LYS A 130 7.43 -9.79 30.86
C LYS A 130 7.75 -9.71 29.35
N SER A 131 8.92 -10.21 28.94
CA SER A 131 9.27 -10.24 27.51
C SER A 131 8.36 -11.18 26.71
N PHE A 132 7.68 -10.68 25.68
CA PHE A 132 6.93 -11.46 24.69
C PHE A 132 7.23 -11.01 23.26
N ARG A 133 6.79 -11.80 22.27
CA ARG A 133 6.97 -11.49 20.84
C ARG A 133 5.66 -11.13 20.18
N ARG A 134 5.68 -10.11 19.32
CA ARG A 134 4.60 -9.77 18.40
C ARG A 134 5.11 -9.76 16.97
N ARG A 135 4.22 -10.11 16.04
CA ARG A 135 4.53 -10.18 14.61
C ARG A 135 3.48 -9.42 13.82
N GLY A 136 3.88 -8.87 12.68
CA GLY A 136 2.96 -8.29 11.71
C GLY A 136 2.16 -9.35 10.96
N ASN A 137 1.32 -8.89 10.03
CA ASN A 137 0.45 -9.72 9.21
C ASN A 137 1.12 -10.23 7.92
N GLU A 138 2.46 -10.18 7.85
CA GLU A 138 3.26 -10.47 6.65
C GLU A 138 2.99 -9.48 5.49
N THR A 139 4.00 -9.25 4.65
CA THR A 139 3.89 -8.43 3.43
C THR A 139 4.43 -9.22 2.26
N SER A 140 3.65 -9.39 1.21
CA SER A 140 4.16 -9.86 -0.07
C SER A 140 4.69 -8.67 -0.87
N LEU A 141 6.01 -8.59 -1.06
CA LEU A 141 6.64 -7.65 -1.99
C LEU A 141 6.55 -8.21 -3.40
N LYS A 142 5.99 -7.42 -4.31
CA LYS A 142 5.91 -7.69 -5.74
C LYS A 142 6.70 -6.64 -6.50
N VAL A 143 7.48 -7.09 -7.48
CA VAL A 143 8.34 -6.25 -8.28
C VAL A 143 7.79 -6.21 -9.71
N TYR A 144 7.85 -5.04 -10.34
CA TYR A 144 7.56 -4.87 -11.76
C TYR A 144 8.67 -4.03 -12.40
N ASP A 145 8.87 -4.21 -13.70
CA ASP A 145 9.85 -3.44 -14.46
C ASP A 145 9.18 -2.23 -15.13
N THR A 146 9.99 -1.42 -15.80
CA THR A 146 9.52 -0.35 -16.66
C THR A 146 8.64 -0.92 -17.77
N MET A 147 7.45 -0.32 -17.92
CA MET A 147 6.53 -0.68 -18.97
C MET A 147 7.04 -0.17 -20.32
N ASN A 148 7.20 -1.08 -21.28
CA ASN A 148 7.52 -0.75 -22.65
C ASN A 148 6.21 -0.59 -23.43
N PHE A 149 5.98 0.60 -23.99
CA PHE A 149 4.76 0.89 -24.74
C PHE A 149 5.12 1.58 -26.06
N THR A 150 5.05 0.80 -27.14
CA THR A 150 5.58 1.20 -28.46
C THR A 150 4.59 0.94 -29.57
N ALA A 151 4.58 1.81 -30.58
CA ALA A 151 3.92 1.55 -31.84
C ALA A 151 4.82 0.70 -32.75
N HIS A 152 4.27 -0.37 -33.31
CA HIS A 152 4.92 -1.24 -34.28
C HIS A 152 4.29 -1.03 -35.66
N ASN A 153 5.14 -0.71 -36.64
CA ASN A 153 4.76 -0.50 -38.05
C ASN A 153 3.55 0.44 -38.24
N ASP A 154 3.43 1.47 -37.39
CA ASP A 154 2.36 2.49 -37.37
C ASP A 154 0.91 1.95 -37.38
N SER A 155 0.72 0.66 -37.09
CA SER A 155 -0.56 -0.04 -37.24
C SER A 155 -0.96 -0.84 -36.00
N LEU A 156 0.01 -1.19 -35.15
CA LEU A 156 -0.21 -1.93 -33.92
C LEU A 156 0.45 -1.18 -32.75
N LEU A 157 -0.25 -1.13 -31.62
CA LEU A 157 0.34 -0.76 -30.34
C LEU A 157 0.63 -2.02 -29.56
N TRP A 158 1.88 -2.11 -29.11
CA TRP A 158 2.38 -3.20 -28.31
C TRP A 158 2.79 -2.67 -26.95
N CYS A 159 2.21 -3.25 -25.90
CA CYS A 159 2.58 -2.98 -24.52
C CYS A 159 3.15 -4.24 -23.88
N GLN A 160 4.27 -4.10 -23.18
CA GLN A 160 4.93 -5.21 -22.51
C GLN A 160 5.48 -4.75 -21.15
N VAL A 161 5.40 -5.63 -20.16
CA VAL A 161 6.01 -5.40 -18.85
C VAL A 161 6.44 -6.71 -18.20
N ASN A 162 7.59 -6.69 -17.54
CA ASN A 162 8.05 -7.80 -16.72
C ASN A 162 7.53 -7.63 -15.28
N VAL A 163 7.05 -8.71 -14.68
CA VAL A 163 6.51 -8.72 -13.31
C VAL A 163 6.97 -9.97 -12.56
N THR A 164 7.01 -9.90 -11.23
CA THR A 164 7.13 -11.10 -10.38
C THR A 164 6.01 -12.09 -10.75
N PRO A 165 6.28 -13.41 -10.79
CA PRO A 165 5.24 -14.40 -11.02
C PRO A 165 4.12 -14.28 -9.96
N ASP A 166 2.96 -13.79 -10.38
CA ASP A 166 1.76 -13.71 -9.57
C ASP A 166 0.53 -13.65 -10.49
N PRO A 167 -0.47 -14.53 -10.32
CA PRO A 167 -1.66 -14.55 -11.18
C PRO A 167 -2.56 -13.32 -11.03
N GLY A 168 -2.34 -12.50 -9.99
CA GLY A 168 -3.09 -11.26 -9.78
C GLY A 168 -2.65 -10.11 -10.68
N PHE A 169 -1.50 -10.21 -11.35
CA PHE A 169 -1.07 -9.19 -12.30
C PHE A 169 -1.88 -9.26 -13.60
N VAL A 170 -2.41 -8.13 -14.04
CA VAL A 170 -3.19 -8.00 -15.27
C VAL A 170 -2.73 -6.77 -16.04
N LEU A 171 -2.33 -6.99 -17.30
CA LEU A 171 -2.05 -5.91 -18.24
C LEU A 171 -3.31 -5.61 -19.05
N SER A 172 -3.58 -4.35 -19.34
CA SER A 172 -4.72 -3.96 -20.16
C SER A 172 -4.42 -2.67 -20.90
N ILE A 173 -4.91 -2.56 -22.14
CA ILE A 173 -4.80 -1.34 -22.94
C ILE A 173 -6.18 -0.68 -23.03
N PHE A 174 -6.22 0.61 -22.79
CA PHE A 174 -7.40 1.46 -22.90
C PHE A 174 -7.20 2.45 -24.05
N HIS A 175 -8.28 2.82 -24.72
CA HIS A 175 -8.31 3.91 -25.68
C HIS A 175 -9.44 4.86 -25.32
N ASN A 176 -9.10 6.12 -25.05
CA ASN A 176 -10.03 7.15 -24.56
C ASN A 176 -10.92 6.67 -23.40
N GLY A 177 -10.35 5.89 -22.48
CA GLY A 177 -11.05 5.33 -21.31
C GLY A 177 -11.80 4.01 -21.56
N CYS A 178 -11.88 3.52 -22.80
CA CYS A 178 -12.50 2.22 -23.12
C CYS A 178 -11.46 1.11 -23.14
N LYS A 179 -11.68 0.05 -22.35
CA LYS A 179 -10.81 -1.15 -22.36
C LYS A 179 -10.91 -1.84 -23.71
N LEU A 180 -9.77 -2.05 -24.36
CA LEU A 180 -9.68 -2.77 -25.63
C LEU A 180 -9.54 -4.27 -25.38
N GLN A 181 -10.13 -5.08 -26.26
CA GLN A 181 -9.89 -6.52 -26.26
C GLN A 181 -8.58 -6.83 -26.99
N PRO A 182 -7.79 -7.78 -26.48
CA PRO A 182 -6.58 -8.25 -27.15
C PRO A 182 -6.93 -8.80 -28.54
N ALA A 183 -6.08 -8.55 -29.53
CA ALA A 183 -6.02 -9.44 -30.69
C ALA A 183 -5.34 -10.74 -30.25
N ASP A 184 -5.99 -11.89 -30.43
CA ASP A 184 -5.56 -13.21 -29.97
C ASP A 184 -4.02 -13.38 -30.00
N CYS A 185 -3.41 -13.57 -28.82
CA CYS A 185 -1.99 -13.92 -28.70
C CYS A 185 -1.82 -15.21 -27.92
N ALA A 186 -1.00 -16.10 -28.49
CA ALA A 186 -0.60 -17.36 -27.89
C ALA A 186 0.34 -17.14 -26.68
N PRO A 187 0.36 -18.06 -25.70
CA PRO A 187 1.29 -17.98 -24.58
C PRO A 187 2.74 -18.02 -25.05
N GLY A 188 3.55 -17.08 -24.55
CA GLY A 188 5.00 -17.04 -24.79
C GLY A 188 5.70 -18.28 -24.22
N ASP A 189 6.69 -18.74 -24.99
CA ASP A 189 7.53 -19.93 -24.81
C ASP A 189 8.10 -20.06 -23.38
N ALA A 190 7.94 -21.25 -22.79
CA ALA A 190 8.46 -21.61 -21.48
C ALA A 190 9.96 -21.91 -21.55
N GLY A 191 10.76 -20.89 -21.83
CA GLY A 191 12.22 -20.95 -21.88
C GLY A 191 12.85 -20.53 -20.55
N ALA A 192 13.36 -21.50 -19.78
CA ALA A 192 14.11 -21.37 -18.52
C ALA A 192 13.36 -20.68 -17.34
N ALA A 193 13.68 -21.10 -16.11
CA ALA A 193 13.09 -20.56 -14.88
C ALA A 193 13.58 -19.11 -14.61
N LEU A 194 13.06 -18.15 -15.38
CA LEU A 194 13.31 -16.73 -15.15
C LEU A 194 12.62 -16.30 -13.83
N PRO A 195 13.21 -15.37 -13.06
CA PRO A 195 12.63 -14.90 -11.79
C PRO A 195 11.45 -13.92 -12.00
N TYR A 196 11.04 -13.69 -13.25
CA TYR A 196 9.94 -12.83 -13.66
C TYR A 196 9.17 -13.48 -14.81
N VAL A 197 7.94 -13.00 -15.04
CA VAL A 197 7.09 -13.33 -16.18
C VAL A 197 6.83 -12.07 -16.97
N THR A 198 6.74 -12.19 -18.28
CA THR A 198 6.44 -11.07 -19.17
C THR A 198 4.97 -11.08 -19.54
N LEU A 199 4.28 -9.97 -19.24
CA LEU A 199 2.92 -9.72 -19.71
C LEU A 199 3.00 -8.85 -20.97
N SER A 200 2.19 -9.16 -21.97
CA SER A 200 2.15 -8.38 -23.21
C SER A 200 0.73 -8.30 -23.78
N GLU A 201 0.39 -7.14 -24.31
CA GLU A 201 -0.90 -6.85 -24.93
C GLU A 201 -0.67 -6.12 -26.26
N THR A 202 -1.45 -6.47 -27.28
CA THR A 202 -1.36 -5.86 -28.61
C THR A 202 -2.74 -5.43 -29.08
N VAL A 203 -2.85 -4.18 -29.52
CA VAL A 203 -4.10 -3.62 -30.05
C VAL A 203 -3.86 -2.85 -31.35
N PRO A 204 -4.85 -2.80 -32.25
CA PRO A 204 -4.70 -2.06 -33.49
C PRO A 204 -4.75 -0.54 -33.26
N LEU A 205 -3.83 0.18 -33.91
CA LEU A 205 -3.73 1.62 -33.89
C LEU A 205 -4.61 2.22 -34.99
N ARG A 206 -5.91 2.35 -34.73
CA ARG A 206 -6.90 2.76 -35.76
C ARG A 206 -7.33 4.21 -35.64
N SER A 207 -7.33 4.75 -34.44
CA SER A 207 -8.04 5.98 -34.10
C SER A 207 -7.12 6.95 -33.40
N LYS A 208 -7.23 8.22 -33.78
CA LYS A 208 -6.64 9.32 -33.03
C LYS A 208 -7.07 9.26 -31.57
N GLY A 209 -6.18 9.64 -30.66
CA GLY A 209 -6.50 9.80 -29.26
C GLY A 209 -5.45 9.24 -28.32
N GLU A 210 -5.85 9.09 -27.07
CA GLU A 210 -5.01 8.62 -26.00
C GLU A 210 -5.16 7.11 -25.85
N TYR A 211 -4.03 6.41 -25.93
CA TYR A 211 -3.91 5.01 -25.56
C TYR A 211 -3.17 4.92 -24.24
N GLU A 212 -3.67 4.07 -23.36
CA GLU A 212 -3.15 3.93 -22.01
C GLU A 212 -2.95 2.45 -21.70
N CYS A 213 -1.71 2.06 -21.49
CA CYS A 213 -1.40 0.72 -21.00
C CYS A 213 -1.33 0.75 -19.48
N GLN A 214 -2.16 -0.06 -18.83
CA GLN A 214 -2.31 -0.09 -17.38
C GLN A 214 -1.92 -1.47 -16.84
N LEU A 215 -1.07 -1.48 -15.81
CA LEU A 215 -0.73 -2.68 -15.04
C LEU A 215 -1.51 -2.66 -13.72
N HIS A 216 -2.31 -3.70 -13.49
CA HIS A 216 -3.06 -3.89 -12.25
C HIS A 216 -2.54 -5.08 -11.47
N LEU A 217 -2.74 -5.07 -10.15
CA LEU A 217 -2.58 -6.22 -9.27
C LEU A 217 -3.84 -6.38 -8.43
N ASN A 218 -4.54 -7.52 -8.55
CA ASN A 218 -5.79 -7.78 -7.82
C ASN A 218 -6.86 -6.69 -7.98
N GLY A 219 -6.87 -6.00 -9.12
CA GLY A 219 -7.80 -4.90 -9.43
C GLY A 219 -7.26 -3.50 -9.11
N ASP A 220 -6.18 -3.37 -8.35
CA ASP A 220 -5.57 -2.08 -8.03
C ASP A 220 -4.59 -1.64 -9.15
N LEU A 221 -4.71 -0.40 -9.62
CA LEU A 221 -3.79 0.17 -10.61
C LEU A 221 -2.41 0.39 -9.97
N ILE A 222 -1.39 -0.29 -10.50
CA ILE A 222 -0.01 -0.19 -10.01
C ILE A 222 0.75 0.91 -10.74
N THR A 223 0.69 0.88 -12.07
CA THR A 223 1.36 1.87 -12.93
C THR A 223 0.71 1.89 -14.30
N LYS A 224 1.00 2.95 -15.06
CA LYS A 224 0.49 3.13 -16.40
C LYS A 224 1.48 3.86 -17.30
N SER A 225 1.37 3.62 -18.60
CA SER A 225 2.07 4.35 -19.65
C SER A 225 1.07 4.88 -20.68
N ILE A 226 1.30 6.08 -21.19
CA ILE A 226 0.38 6.79 -22.08
C ILE A 226 1.07 7.01 -23.43
N PHE A 227 0.34 6.74 -24.51
CA PHE A 227 0.74 6.97 -25.89
C PHE A 227 -0.33 7.79 -26.61
N TYR A 228 0.09 8.91 -27.22
CA TYR A 228 -0.80 9.76 -28.01
C TYR A 228 -0.64 9.46 -29.49
N HIS A 229 -1.70 9.00 -30.13
CA HIS A 229 -1.72 8.79 -31.57
C HIS A 229 -2.44 9.95 -32.26
N SER A 230 -1.78 10.55 -33.26
CA SER A 230 -2.41 11.45 -34.23
C SER A 230 -1.96 11.03 -35.63
N PRO A 231 -2.84 10.38 -36.43
CA PRO A 231 -2.50 10.12 -37.82
C PRO A 231 -2.31 11.46 -38.54
N MET A 232 -1.24 11.57 -39.34
CA MET A 232 -1.10 12.73 -40.23
C MET A 232 -2.24 12.67 -41.24
N ALA A 233 -2.91 13.80 -41.44
CA ALA A 233 -3.86 13.94 -42.53
C ALA A 233 -3.11 13.68 -43.85
N GLU A 234 -3.66 12.83 -44.71
CA GLU A 234 -3.27 12.75 -46.11
C GLU A 234 -3.37 14.18 -46.69
N VAL A 235 -2.21 14.78 -46.94
CA VAL A 235 -2.13 16.03 -47.70
C VAL A 235 -2.29 15.62 -49.16
N ASP A 236 -3.49 15.86 -49.69
CA ASP A 236 -3.70 15.97 -51.12
C ASP A 236 -2.93 17.22 -51.60
N GLY A 237 -1.88 17.02 -52.41
CA GLY A 237 -1.10 18.12 -52.96
C GLY A 237 0.38 17.81 -53.18
N ASP A 238 0.75 17.82 -54.45
CA ASP A 238 2.08 17.62 -55.03
C ASP A 238 3.28 18.32 -54.36
N ALA A 239 4.44 17.75 -54.67
CA ALA A 239 5.80 18.30 -54.63
C ALA A 239 6.58 18.21 -53.29
N GLU A 240 7.46 17.21 -53.26
CA GLU A 240 8.91 17.33 -53.01
C GLU A 240 9.35 18.33 -51.93
N ARG A 241 9.86 17.82 -50.79
CA ARG A 241 11.21 18.10 -50.23
C ARG A 241 11.31 17.79 -48.71
N ASN A 242 12.13 16.79 -48.41
CA ASN A 242 13.02 16.60 -47.26
C ASN A 242 12.47 16.65 -45.82
N GLY A 243 12.64 15.51 -45.12
CA GLY A 243 12.89 15.47 -43.68
C GLY A 243 11.70 15.05 -42.82
N SER A 244 11.39 13.74 -42.80
CA SER A 244 10.46 13.16 -41.83
C SER A 244 11.04 13.29 -40.41
N LEU A 245 10.42 14.13 -39.59
CA LEU A 245 10.69 14.22 -38.15
C LEU A 245 9.40 13.86 -37.40
N THR A 246 9.23 12.58 -37.08
CA THR A 246 8.22 12.08 -36.16
C THR A 246 8.54 12.63 -34.76
N ARG A 247 7.68 13.46 -34.20
CA ARG A 247 7.91 14.08 -32.89
C ARG A 247 7.53 13.11 -31.78
N LEU A 248 8.50 12.32 -31.31
CA LEU A 248 8.37 11.49 -30.10
C LEU A 248 8.23 12.41 -28.89
N THR A 249 7.14 12.26 -28.14
CA THR A 249 7.03 12.86 -26.80
C THR A 249 6.60 11.78 -25.83
N THR A 250 7.58 11.07 -25.25
CA THR A 250 7.40 10.24 -24.07
C THR A 250 7.24 11.16 -22.86
N ALA A 251 6.01 11.45 -22.48
CA ALA A 251 5.73 12.19 -21.27
C ALA A 251 5.58 11.21 -20.09
N SER A 252 6.64 11.05 -19.28
CA SER A 252 6.50 10.49 -17.94
C SER A 252 5.82 11.55 -17.07
N VAL A 253 4.49 11.54 -17.02
CA VAL A 253 3.73 12.48 -16.19
C VAL A 253 3.91 12.06 -14.72
N VAL A 254 4.76 12.78 -14.00
CA VAL A 254 4.75 12.81 -12.53
C VAL A 254 3.38 13.36 -12.12
N VAL A 255 2.54 12.51 -11.55
CA VAL A 255 1.24 12.91 -11.00
C VAL A 255 1.50 13.81 -9.81
N VAL A 256 1.39 15.12 -10.02
CA VAL A 256 1.28 16.11 -8.95
C VAL A 256 -0.14 15.99 -8.39
N PHE A 257 -0.25 15.43 -7.20
CA PHE A 257 -1.52 15.40 -6.46
C PHE A 257 -1.95 16.84 -6.17
N PRO A 258 -3.16 17.27 -6.58
CA PRO A 258 -3.66 18.60 -6.21
C PRO A 258 -3.86 18.65 -4.69
N GLU A 259 -3.28 19.67 -4.05
CA GLU A 259 -3.40 19.89 -2.61
C GLU A 259 -4.89 19.94 -2.18
N PRO A 260 -5.26 19.32 -1.05
CA PRO A 260 -6.67 19.20 -0.67
C PRO A 260 -7.15 20.49 0.00
N TRP A 261 -7.37 21.55 -0.77
CA TRP A 261 -7.90 22.84 -0.31
C TRP A 261 -9.17 22.71 0.55
N LEU A 262 -10.01 21.70 0.26
CA LEU A 262 -11.21 21.40 1.03
C LEU A 262 -10.91 20.98 2.49
N LEU A 263 -9.81 20.27 2.73
CA LEU A 263 -9.40 19.89 4.09
C LEU A 263 -8.90 21.10 4.87
N TYR A 264 -8.14 22.00 4.23
CA TYR A 264 -7.69 23.24 4.87
C TYR A 264 -8.86 24.18 5.21
N MET A 265 -9.84 24.31 4.31
CA MET A 265 -11.05 25.09 4.56
C MET A 265 -11.89 24.52 5.71
N ALA A 266 -12.07 23.19 5.76
CA ALA A 266 -12.78 22.53 6.85
C ALA A 266 -12.07 22.72 8.20
N LEU A 267 -10.73 22.64 8.21
CA LEU A 267 -9.93 22.78 9.43
C LEU A 267 -9.92 24.22 9.97
N LEU A 268 -10.01 25.23 9.10
CA LEU A 268 -10.13 26.65 9.47
C LEU A 268 -11.55 27.03 9.93
N LEU A 269 -12.58 26.33 9.46
CA LEU A 269 -13.97 26.57 9.86
C LEU A 269 -14.23 26.23 11.33
N VAL A 270 -13.61 25.17 11.85
CA VAL A 270 -13.77 24.71 13.24
C VAL A 270 -13.39 25.79 14.28
N PRO A 271 -12.19 26.40 14.25
CA PRO A 271 -11.83 27.43 15.22
C PRO A 271 -12.67 28.70 15.09
N ILE A 272 -13.12 29.06 13.87
CA ILE A 272 -13.98 30.23 13.65
C ILE A 272 -15.36 30.04 14.31
N VAL A 273 -15.96 28.86 14.14
CA VAL A 273 -17.27 28.53 14.74
C VAL A 273 -17.18 28.49 16.27
N ILE A 274 -16.07 27.98 16.82
CA ILE A 274 -15.83 27.98 18.28
C ILE A 274 -15.65 29.40 18.82
N LEU A 275 -14.93 30.27 18.10
CA LEU A 275 -14.73 31.66 18.52
C LEU A 275 -16.06 32.43 18.51
N LEU A 276 -16.87 32.27 17.46
CA LEU A 276 -18.19 32.91 17.34
C LEU A 276 -19.16 32.44 18.43
N SER A 277 -19.15 31.16 18.81
CA SER A 277 -20.00 30.65 19.89
C SER A 277 -19.57 31.17 21.26
N LEU A 278 -18.26 31.29 21.51
CA LEU A 278 -17.74 31.91 22.73
C LEU A 278 -18.09 33.40 22.82
N VAL A 279 -17.95 34.15 21.73
CA VAL A 279 -18.28 35.58 21.70
C VAL A 279 -19.77 35.81 21.90
N THR A 280 -20.64 35.00 21.28
CA THR A 280 -22.10 35.10 21.47
C THR A 280 -22.51 34.74 22.90
N ALA A 281 -21.92 33.69 23.50
CA ALA A 281 -22.13 33.36 24.91
C ALA A 281 -21.68 34.50 25.84
N LEU A 282 -20.51 35.10 25.58
CA LEU A 282 -20.00 36.20 26.38
C LEU A 282 -20.92 37.44 26.29
N LEU A 283 -21.36 37.79 25.08
CA LEU A 283 -22.28 38.91 24.85
C LEU A 283 -23.65 38.71 25.52
N LEU A 284 -24.12 37.46 25.61
CA LEU A 284 -25.34 37.12 26.34
C LEU A 284 -25.16 37.23 27.86
N MET A 285 -23.98 36.89 28.39
CA MET A 285 -23.68 37.06 29.82
C MET A 285 -23.50 38.53 30.23
N TYR A 286 -23.01 39.40 29.34
CA TYR A 286 -22.85 40.84 29.60
C TYR A 286 -24.14 41.66 29.39
N ARG A 287 -25.26 41.01 29.01
CA ARG A 287 -26.58 41.65 28.83
C ARG A 287 -27.60 41.34 29.95
N CYS A 288 -27.15 40.73 31.04
CA CYS A 288 -27.86 40.68 32.33
C CYS A 288 -27.21 41.65 33.31
#